data_AF-A0ABD4S6L5-F1
#
_entry.id   AF-A0ABD4S6L5-F1
#
_cell.length_a   1.000
_cell.length_b   1.000
_cell.length_c   1.000
_cell.angle_alpha   90.00
_cell.angle_beta   90.00
_cell.angle_gamma   90.00
#
_symmetry.space_group_name_H-M   'P 1'
#
loop_
_entity.id
_entity.type
_entity.pdbx_description
1 polymer ?
#
loop_
_entity_poly.entity_id
_entity_poly.type
_entity_poly.pdbx_seq_one_letter_code
_entity_poly.pdbx_strand_id
1 'polypeptide(L)'
;MSTLYELTTDLLEIEEGLTEITGNEAEKLEEIKEIIKQEIQNKNTRIVSVIIDIDSDINSLDLEIKRMQELKKVKKNALDRLKSNIKDCMELLGTKKVETFLGNISIRKSAGSLIIEDEEKIPAIYKTVEQVVKVDKNTIKDFIKKGHEVEGCRIEYGTTLTIPKAKKE
;
A
#
# COMPACT_ATOMS: atom_id res chain seq x y z
N MET A 1 -11.32 13.25 29.59
CA MET A 1 -10.02 13.39 28.91
C MET A 1 -10.25 14.26 27.70
N SER A 2 -9.70 15.47 27.68
CA SER A 2 -9.87 16.39 26.57
C SER A 2 -9.25 15.82 25.30
N THR A 3 -9.87 16.01 24.13
CA THR A 3 -9.32 15.59 22.84
C THR A 3 -8.10 16.43 22.45
N LEU A 4 -7.23 15.94 21.56
CA LEU A 4 -6.09 16.77 21.09
C LEU A 4 -6.63 18.04 20.42
N TYR A 5 -7.76 17.87 19.71
CA TYR A 5 -8.52 18.94 19.09
C TYR A 5 -9.03 19.96 20.13
N GLU A 6 -9.70 19.51 21.19
CA GLU A 6 -10.14 20.38 22.29
C GLU A 6 -8.96 21.15 22.90
N LEU A 7 -7.86 20.49 23.25
CA LEU A 7 -6.69 21.15 23.82
C LEU A 7 -6.08 22.19 22.87
N THR A 8 -6.08 21.93 21.55
CA THR A 8 -5.61 22.90 20.56
C THR A 8 -6.56 24.09 20.38
N THR A 9 -7.87 23.86 20.51
CA THR A 9 -8.88 24.93 20.49
C THR A 9 -8.75 25.79 21.74
N ASP A 10 -8.64 25.18 22.92
CA ASP A 10 -8.45 25.88 24.19
C ASP A 10 -7.17 26.75 24.16
N LEU A 11 -6.09 26.23 23.56
CA LEU A 11 -4.85 27.00 23.38
C LEU A 11 -5.05 28.21 22.45
N LEU A 12 -5.82 28.06 21.38
CA LEU A 12 -6.11 29.14 20.43
C LEU A 12 -6.95 30.24 21.10
N GLU A 13 -7.98 29.87 21.86
CA GLU A 13 -8.82 30.81 22.62
C GLU A 13 -8.01 31.60 23.66
N ILE A 14 -7.05 30.93 24.32
CA ILE A 14 -6.15 31.58 25.29
C ILE A 14 -5.18 32.53 24.58
N GLU A 15 -4.64 32.15 23.43
CA GLU A 15 -3.75 33.02 22.64
C GLU A 15 -4.48 34.27 22.13
N GLU A 16 -5.75 34.16 21.73
CA GLU A 16 -6.59 35.30 21.36
C GLU A 16 -6.86 36.20 22.59
N GLY A 17 -7.29 35.63 23.72
CA GLY A 17 -7.57 36.39 24.94
C GLY A 17 -6.35 37.11 25.55
N LEU A 18 -5.14 36.58 25.35
CA LEU A 18 -3.89 37.22 25.78
C LEU A 18 -3.61 38.55 25.06
N THR A 19 -4.12 38.74 23.84
CA THR A 19 -3.90 39.98 23.08
C THR A 19 -4.70 41.18 23.62
N GLU A 20 -5.73 40.92 24.42
CA GLU A 20 -6.66 41.94 24.95
C GLU A 20 -6.37 42.37 26.39
N ILE A 21 -5.48 41.66 27.11
CA ILE A 21 -5.25 41.80 28.55
C ILE A 21 -3.79 42.21 28.83
N THR A 22 -3.58 43.15 29.75
CA THR A 22 -2.23 43.60 30.19
C THR A 22 -2.11 43.64 31.72
N GLY A 23 -0.92 43.30 32.24
CA GLY A 23 -0.63 43.28 33.69
C GLY A 23 -0.66 41.86 34.30
N ASN A 24 -0.90 41.75 35.61
CA ASN A 24 -0.83 40.47 36.36
C ASN A 24 -1.79 39.36 35.86
N GLU A 25 -2.85 39.71 35.11
CA GLU A 25 -3.74 38.71 34.50
C GLU A 25 -3.09 38.04 33.27
N ALA A 26 -2.26 38.77 32.52
CA ALA A 26 -1.52 38.20 31.39
C ALA A 26 -0.48 37.15 31.83
N GLU A 27 0.17 37.35 32.99
CA GLU A 27 1.13 36.38 33.54
C GLU A 27 0.46 35.04 33.89
N LYS A 28 -0.73 35.08 34.51
CA LYS A 28 -1.51 33.87 34.83
C LYS A 28 -1.98 33.12 33.59
N LEU A 29 -2.39 33.85 32.56
CA LEU A 29 -2.81 33.28 31.28
C LEU A 29 -1.63 32.62 30.54
N GLU A 30 -0.42 33.19 30.62
CA GLU A 30 0.78 32.59 30.02
C GLU A 30 1.21 31.31 30.75
N GLU A 31 1.05 31.23 32.09
CA GLU A 31 1.24 29.98 32.83
C GLU A 31 0.26 28.87 32.39
N ILE A 32 -1.03 29.21 32.21
CA ILE A 32 -2.06 28.25 31.76
C ILE A 32 -1.76 27.77 30.33
N LYS A 33 -1.34 28.67 29.45
CA LYS A 33 -0.92 28.36 28.08
C LYS A 33 0.23 27.36 28.06
N GLU A 34 1.21 27.52 28.94
CA GLU A 34 2.35 26.60 29.03
C GLU A 34 1.92 25.21 29.53
N ILE A 35 0.99 25.15 30.48
CA ILE A 35 0.38 23.89 30.93
C ILE A 35 -0.33 23.17 29.78
N ILE A 36 -1.16 23.88 29.00
CA ILE A 36 -1.89 23.28 27.88
C ILE A 36 -0.94 22.82 26.78
N LYS A 37 0.12 23.59 26.49
CA LYS A 37 1.18 23.17 25.55
C LYS A 37 1.87 21.88 26.00
N GLN A 38 2.18 21.75 27.29
CA GLN A 38 2.73 20.52 27.85
C GLN A 38 1.75 19.35 27.74
N GLU A 39 0.45 19.57 27.98
CA GLU A 39 -0.56 18.54 27.85
C GLU A 39 -0.73 18.05 26.39
N ILE A 40 -0.73 18.98 25.43
CA ILE A 40 -0.71 18.70 23.98
C ILE A 40 0.52 17.86 23.63
N GLN A 41 1.71 18.25 24.10
CA GLN A 41 2.95 17.52 23.85
C GLN A 41 2.92 16.11 24.43
N ASN A 42 2.46 15.95 25.67
CA ASN A 42 2.32 14.66 26.33
C ASN A 42 1.34 13.75 25.58
N LYS A 43 0.23 14.32 25.10
CA LYS A 43 -0.77 13.58 24.34
C LYS A 43 -0.25 13.17 22.96
N ASN A 44 0.41 14.07 22.25
CA ASN A 44 1.07 13.76 20.98
C ASN A 44 2.12 12.67 21.15
N THR A 45 2.90 12.71 22.22
CA THR A 45 3.89 11.67 22.54
C THR A 45 3.21 10.30 22.68
N ARG A 46 2.10 10.22 23.42
CA ARG A 46 1.33 8.97 23.55
C ARG A 46 0.78 8.48 22.21
N ILE A 47 0.24 9.38 21.38
CA ILE A 47 -0.27 9.05 20.06
C ILE A 47 0.85 8.50 19.18
N VAL A 48 2.03 9.14 19.17
CA VAL A 48 3.20 8.69 18.41
C VAL A 48 3.66 7.32 18.90
N SER A 49 3.69 7.06 20.20
CA SER A 49 4.01 5.73 20.74
C SER A 49 3.07 4.67 20.20
N VAL A 50 1.75 4.91 20.24
CA VAL A 50 0.75 3.96 19.71
C VAL A 50 0.93 3.75 18.21
N ILE A 51 1.25 4.79 17.44
CA ILE A 51 1.50 4.67 16.00
C ILE A 51 2.74 3.81 15.73
N ILE A 52 3.81 3.97 16.50
CA ILE A 52 5.03 3.17 16.38
C ILE A 52 4.73 1.69 16.71
N ASP A 53 3.98 1.44 17.77
CA ASP A 53 3.60 0.08 18.16
C ASP A 53 2.78 -0.60 17.05
N ILE A 54 1.79 0.11 16.50
CA ILE A 54 0.98 -0.40 15.39
C ILE A 54 1.84 -0.64 14.13
N ASP A 55 2.77 0.25 13.79
CA ASP A 55 3.67 0.05 12.63
C ASP A 55 4.57 -1.18 12.85
N SER A 56 5.07 -1.39 14.07
CA SER A 56 5.84 -2.57 14.45
C SER A 56 5.03 -3.87 14.33
N ASP A 57 3.78 -3.86 14.78
CA ASP A 57 2.86 -4.99 14.64
C ASP A 57 2.57 -5.30 13.17
N ILE A 58 2.30 -4.27 12.34
CA ILE A 58 2.11 -4.43 10.89
C ILE A 58 3.34 -5.08 10.25
N ASN A 59 4.54 -4.58 10.55
CA ASN A 59 5.78 -5.14 10.01
C ASN A 59 5.96 -6.62 10.41
N SER A 60 5.61 -6.97 11.64
CA SER A 60 5.67 -8.35 12.14
C SER A 60 4.67 -9.27 11.43
N LEU A 61 3.44 -8.80 11.22
CA LEU A 61 2.42 -9.51 10.46
C LEU A 61 2.82 -9.72 9.00
N ASP A 62 3.41 -8.72 8.35
CA ASP A 62 3.88 -8.82 6.97
C ASP A 62 4.98 -9.89 6.79
N LEU A 63 5.89 -9.99 7.76
CA LEU A 63 6.91 -11.04 7.76
C LEU A 63 6.28 -12.43 7.86
N GLU A 64 5.30 -12.60 8.74
CA GLU A 64 4.61 -13.87 8.91
C GLU A 64 3.75 -14.24 7.69
N ILE A 65 3.08 -13.26 7.07
CA ILE A 65 2.35 -13.45 5.81
C ILE A 65 3.29 -13.92 4.72
N LYS A 66 4.46 -13.30 4.55
CA LYS A 66 5.47 -13.74 3.56
C LYS A 66 5.88 -15.18 3.80
N ARG A 67 6.20 -15.55 5.05
CA ARG A 67 6.54 -16.92 5.44
C ARG A 67 5.42 -17.91 5.10
N MET A 68 4.17 -17.56 5.40
CA MET A 68 3.00 -18.39 5.10
C MET A 68 2.75 -18.54 3.60
N GLN A 69 2.96 -17.48 2.83
CA GLN A 69 2.87 -17.51 1.37
C GLN A 69 3.95 -18.42 0.75
N GLU A 70 5.18 -18.38 1.25
CA GLU A 70 6.25 -19.28 0.85
C GLU A 70 5.92 -20.74 1.16
N LEU A 71 5.44 -21.03 2.37
CA LEU A 71 5.00 -22.37 2.75
C LEU A 71 3.86 -22.88 1.85
N LYS A 72 2.87 -22.02 1.57
CA LYS A 72 1.78 -22.32 0.63
C LYS A 72 2.33 -22.63 -0.77
N LYS A 73 3.30 -21.85 -1.25
CA LYS A 73 3.95 -22.06 -2.55
C LYS A 73 4.67 -23.41 -2.59
N VAL A 74 5.40 -23.79 -1.54
CA VAL A 74 6.07 -25.10 -1.44
C VAL A 74 5.05 -26.24 -1.52
N LYS A 75 3.95 -26.17 -0.76
CA LYS A 75 2.89 -27.19 -0.80
C LYS A 75 2.20 -27.26 -2.16
N LYS A 76 1.93 -26.11 -2.79
CA LYS A 76 1.36 -26.05 -4.14
C LYS A 76 2.29 -26.71 -5.16
N ASN A 77 3.58 -26.39 -5.12
CA ASN A 77 4.57 -26.99 -6.02
C ASN A 77 4.67 -28.51 -5.81
N ALA A 78 4.61 -29.00 -4.57
CA ALA A 78 4.59 -30.44 -4.30
C ALA A 78 3.34 -31.12 -4.89
N LEU A 79 2.17 -30.49 -4.74
CA LEU A 79 0.91 -30.97 -5.32
C LEU A 79 0.96 -30.98 -6.86
N ASP A 80 1.50 -29.93 -7.47
CA ASP A 80 1.63 -29.85 -8.93
C ASP A 80 2.64 -30.89 -9.45
N ARG A 81 3.74 -31.13 -8.74
CA ARG A 81 4.69 -32.22 -9.04
C ARG A 81 4.03 -33.60 -9.00
N LEU A 82 3.19 -33.87 -8.00
CA LEU A 82 2.46 -35.14 -7.90
C LEU A 82 1.47 -35.30 -9.06
N LYS A 83 0.73 -34.24 -9.41
CA LYS A 83 -0.17 -34.26 -10.57
C LYS A 83 0.58 -34.48 -11.88
N SER A 84 1.71 -33.80 -12.09
CA SER A 84 2.55 -33.99 -13.27
C SER A 84 3.06 -35.42 -13.33
N ASN A 85 3.58 -35.96 -12.22
CA ASN A 85 4.09 -37.33 -12.18
C ASN A 85 3.01 -38.36 -12.55
N ILE A 86 1.79 -38.22 -12.00
CA ILE A 86 0.65 -39.07 -12.38
C ILE A 86 0.35 -38.96 -13.88
N LYS A 87 0.35 -37.73 -14.41
CA LYS A 87 0.13 -37.47 -15.83
C LYS A 87 1.21 -38.15 -16.69
N ASP A 88 2.48 -37.95 -16.35
CA ASP A 88 3.63 -38.49 -17.09
C ASP A 88 3.61 -40.03 -17.07
N CYS A 89 3.29 -40.64 -15.91
CA CYS A 89 3.15 -42.09 -15.78
C CYS A 89 2.01 -42.65 -16.64
N MET A 90 0.85 -41.99 -16.64
CA MET A 90 -0.29 -42.41 -17.46
C MET A 90 -0.04 -42.21 -18.97
N GLU A 91 0.72 -41.17 -19.36
CA GLU A 91 1.16 -40.97 -20.75
C GLU A 91 2.13 -42.08 -21.19
N LEU A 92 3.10 -42.44 -20.34
CA LEU A 92 4.05 -43.54 -20.60
C LEU A 92 3.35 -44.91 -20.71
N LEU A 93 2.37 -45.17 -19.85
CA LEU A 93 1.58 -46.41 -19.85
C LEU A 93 0.52 -46.44 -20.96
N GLY A 94 0.27 -45.32 -21.66
CA GLY A 94 -0.78 -45.20 -22.67
C GLY A 94 -2.20 -45.35 -22.12
N THR A 95 -2.38 -45.30 -20.80
CA THR A 95 -3.66 -45.51 -20.12
C THR A 95 -4.40 -44.19 -19.96
N LYS A 96 -5.57 -44.09 -20.60
CA LYS A 96 -6.39 -42.85 -20.59
C LYS A 96 -7.22 -42.69 -19.32
N LYS A 97 -7.48 -43.78 -18.59
CA LYS A 97 -8.32 -43.81 -17.40
C LYS A 97 -7.74 -44.80 -16.40
N VAL A 98 -7.57 -44.37 -15.17
CA VAL A 98 -7.21 -45.20 -14.02
C VAL A 98 -8.31 -45.03 -12.98
N GLU A 99 -9.00 -46.12 -12.65
CA GLU A 99 -10.00 -46.12 -11.59
C GLU A 99 -9.30 -46.35 -10.25
N THR A 100 -9.51 -45.47 -9.30
CA THR A 100 -9.02 -45.65 -7.92
C THR A 100 -10.20 -45.63 -6.97
N PHE A 101 -10.02 -46.25 -5.80
CA PHE A 101 -11.04 -46.32 -4.76
C PHE A 101 -11.57 -44.94 -4.31
N LEU A 102 -10.74 -43.89 -4.41
CA LEU A 102 -11.07 -42.52 -3.98
C LEU A 102 -11.52 -41.62 -5.14
N GLY A 103 -11.45 -42.07 -6.39
CA GLY A 103 -11.82 -41.28 -7.55
C GLY A 103 -11.16 -41.74 -8.85
N ASN A 104 -11.81 -41.46 -9.97
CA ASN A 104 -11.30 -41.82 -11.28
C ASN A 104 -10.35 -40.74 -11.80
N ILE A 105 -9.13 -41.14 -12.18
CA ILE A 105 -8.16 -40.28 -12.84
C ILE A 105 -8.30 -40.48 -14.34
N SER A 106 -8.57 -39.41 -15.07
CA SER A 106 -8.67 -39.45 -16.54
C SER A 106 -7.81 -38.37 -17.16
N ILE A 107 -7.09 -38.72 -18.22
CA ILE A 107 -6.35 -37.76 -19.05
C ILE A 107 -7.22 -37.40 -20.23
N ARG A 108 -7.44 -36.09 -20.40
CA ARG A 108 -8.11 -35.52 -21.58
C ARG A 108 -7.11 -34.61 -22.29
N LYS A 109 -7.03 -34.72 -23.62
CA LYS A 109 -6.35 -33.70 -24.43
C LYS A 109 -7.07 -32.35 -24.23
N SER A 110 -6.34 -31.30 -23.88
CA SER A 110 -6.88 -29.95 -23.88
C SER A 110 -7.22 -29.53 -25.30
N ALA A 111 -8.21 -28.64 -25.45
CA ALA A 111 -8.32 -27.84 -26.67
C ALA A 111 -7.06 -26.97 -26.70
N GLY A 112 -6.18 -27.19 -27.69
CA GLY A 112 -4.85 -26.59 -27.74
C GLY A 112 -4.87 -25.07 -27.51
N SER A 113 -3.87 -24.57 -26.78
CA SER A 113 -3.66 -23.13 -26.65
C SER A 113 -3.04 -22.62 -27.94
N LEU A 114 -3.59 -21.55 -28.52
CA LEU A 114 -2.97 -20.86 -29.64
C LEU A 114 -1.69 -20.18 -29.14
N ILE A 115 -0.54 -20.69 -29.55
CA ILE A 115 0.76 -20.06 -29.32
C ILE A 115 1.06 -19.22 -30.56
N ILE A 116 1.12 -17.91 -30.37
CA ILE A 116 1.56 -16.98 -31.41
C ILE A 116 3.08 -16.95 -31.31
N GLU A 117 3.77 -17.64 -32.22
CA GLU A 117 5.24 -17.65 -32.26
C GLU A 117 5.82 -16.38 -32.88
N ASP A 118 5.06 -15.72 -33.75
CA ASP A 118 5.52 -14.55 -34.50
C ASP A 118 4.33 -13.65 -34.82
N GLU A 119 4.21 -12.55 -34.07
CA GLU A 119 3.14 -11.57 -34.25
C GLU A 119 3.24 -10.87 -35.61
N GLU A 120 4.42 -10.77 -36.25
CA GLU A 120 4.58 -10.06 -37.52
C GLU A 120 3.93 -10.81 -38.68
N LYS A 121 4.00 -12.15 -38.66
CA LYS A 121 3.38 -13.02 -39.68
C LYS A 121 1.86 -13.14 -39.58
N ILE A 122 1.27 -12.66 -38.48
CA ILE A 122 -0.19 -12.69 -38.32
C ILE A 122 -0.84 -11.66 -39.26
N PRO A 123 -1.81 -12.09 -40.10
CA PRO A 123 -2.56 -11.18 -40.95
C PRO A 123 -3.20 -10.04 -40.16
N ALA A 124 -3.24 -8.85 -40.73
CA ALA A 124 -3.80 -7.65 -40.10
C ALA A 124 -5.28 -7.81 -39.68
N ILE A 125 -5.99 -8.81 -40.23
CA ILE A 125 -7.37 -9.18 -39.86
C ILE A 125 -7.49 -9.59 -38.39
N TYR A 126 -6.42 -10.11 -37.76
CA TYR A 126 -6.42 -10.55 -36.37
C TYR A 126 -5.68 -9.60 -35.42
N LYS A 127 -5.22 -8.44 -35.91
CA LYS A 127 -4.47 -7.45 -35.12
C LYS A 127 -5.38 -6.28 -34.76
N THR A 128 -5.63 -6.09 -33.47
CA THR A 128 -6.26 -4.87 -32.95
C THR A 128 -5.16 -3.92 -32.50
N VAL A 129 -5.05 -2.75 -33.14
CA VAL A 129 -4.07 -1.72 -32.76
C VAL A 129 -4.72 -0.76 -31.78
N GLU A 130 -4.40 -0.89 -30.48
CA GLU A 130 -4.76 0.10 -29.47
C GLU A 130 -3.66 1.18 -29.40
N GLN A 131 -3.93 2.38 -29.94
CA GLN A 131 -3.06 3.55 -29.74
C GLN A 131 -3.35 4.17 -28.37
N VAL A 132 -2.53 3.85 -27.38
CA VAL A 132 -2.61 4.48 -26.06
C VAL A 132 -1.80 5.78 -26.06
N VAL A 133 -2.47 6.92 -26.21
CA VAL A 133 -1.88 8.24 -25.99
C VAL A 133 -1.71 8.46 -24.48
N LYS A 134 -0.51 8.20 -23.96
CA LYS A 134 -0.16 8.47 -22.56
C LYS A 134 0.39 9.89 -22.42
N VAL A 135 -0.27 10.69 -21.60
CA VAL A 135 0.25 11.99 -21.16
C VAL A 135 1.30 11.75 -20.08
N ASP A 136 2.54 12.17 -20.33
CA ASP A 136 3.63 12.08 -19.35
C ASP A 136 3.53 13.20 -18.32
N LYS A 137 2.94 12.86 -17.17
CA LYS A 137 2.72 13.79 -16.06
C LYS A 137 4.01 14.24 -15.38
N ASN A 138 5.10 13.47 -15.49
CA ASN A 138 6.36 13.78 -14.80
C ASN A 138 7.10 14.91 -15.50
N THR A 139 7.23 14.82 -16.83
CA THR A 139 7.81 15.91 -17.62
C THR A 139 6.98 17.18 -17.49
N ILE A 140 5.65 17.09 -17.56
CA ILE A 140 4.76 18.24 -17.34
C ILE A 140 4.97 18.87 -15.96
N LYS A 141 5.08 18.06 -14.89
CA LYS A 141 5.32 18.57 -13.53
C LYS A 141 6.67 19.27 -13.40
N ASP A 142 7.71 18.75 -14.03
CA ASP A 142 9.04 19.35 -14.03
C ASP A 142 9.10 20.63 -14.88
N PHE A 143 8.39 20.68 -16.00
CA PHE A 143 8.27 21.89 -16.83
C PHE A 143 7.52 23.01 -16.11
N ILE A 144 6.41 22.70 -15.42
CA ILE A 144 5.67 23.69 -14.61
C ILE A 144 6.51 24.18 -13.43
N LYS A 145 7.28 23.29 -12.78
CA LYS A 145 8.23 23.70 -11.72
C LYS A 145 9.36 24.59 -12.22
N LYS A 146 9.77 24.47 -13.49
CA LYS A 146 10.80 25.31 -14.14
C LYS A 146 10.27 26.66 -14.63
N GLY A 147 8.98 26.95 -14.44
CA GLY A 147 8.37 28.24 -14.77
C GLY A 147 7.71 28.31 -16.14
N HIS A 148 7.50 27.17 -16.82
CA HIS A 148 6.75 27.13 -18.07
C HIS A 148 5.29 26.75 -17.82
N GLU A 149 4.34 27.52 -18.36
CA GLU A 149 2.93 27.17 -18.29
C GLU A 149 2.59 26.06 -19.31
N VAL A 150 1.88 25.03 -18.85
CA VAL A 150 1.30 23.99 -19.70
C VAL A 150 -0.21 24.12 -19.58
N GLU A 151 -0.89 24.43 -20.69
CA GLU A 151 -2.34 24.52 -20.74
C GLU A 151 -2.98 23.21 -20.21
N GLY A 152 -3.92 23.35 -19.28
CA GLY A 152 -4.63 22.22 -18.66
C GLY A 152 -3.98 21.63 -17.41
N CYS A 153 -2.85 22.15 -16.92
CA CYS A 153 -2.16 21.62 -15.74
C CYS A 153 -2.00 22.67 -14.63
N ARG A 154 -2.40 22.34 -13.40
CA ARG A 154 -2.22 23.17 -12.19
C ARG A 154 -1.51 22.36 -11.10
N ILE A 155 -0.52 22.96 -10.44
CA ILE A 155 0.11 22.37 -9.24
C ILE A 155 -0.62 22.88 -8.00
N GLU A 156 -1.05 21.97 -7.15
CA GLU A 156 -1.63 22.26 -5.83
C GLU A 156 -0.62 21.85 -4.73
N TYR A 157 -0.41 22.72 -3.75
CA TYR A 157 0.51 22.50 -2.63
C TYR A 157 -0.29 22.24 -1.35
N GLY A 158 -0.15 21.05 -0.78
CA GLY A 158 -0.75 20.68 0.50
C GLY A 158 0.30 20.46 1.60
N THR A 159 -0.08 20.67 2.85
CA THR A 159 0.77 20.39 4.02
C THR A 159 0.74 18.89 4.34
N THR A 160 1.90 18.27 4.55
CA THR A 160 2.00 16.82 4.84
C THR A 160 2.54 16.59 6.25
N LEU A 161 1.84 15.80 7.06
CA LEU A 161 2.32 15.34 8.37
C LEU A 161 3.36 14.23 8.16
N THR A 162 4.57 14.41 8.69
CA THR A 162 5.62 13.37 8.69
C THR A 162 5.85 12.91 10.11
N ILE A 163 5.53 11.64 10.40
CA ILE A 163 5.81 11.01 11.69
C ILE A 163 7.11 10.20 11.53
N PRO A 164 8.12 10.40 12.40
CA PRO A 164 9.36 9.63 12.32
C PRO A 164 9.08 8.15 12.55
N LYS A 165 9.62 7.30 11.67
CA LYS A 165 9.59 5.84 11.87
C LYS A 165 10.57 5.47 12.98
N ALA A 166 10.24 4.46 13.77
CA ALA A 166 11.18 3.89 14.73
C ALA A 166 12.48 3.52 13.99
N LYS A 167 13.61 3.93 14.58
CA LYS A 167 14.95 3.66 14.07
C LYS A 167 15.10 2.14 13.99
N LYS A 168 15.19 1.59 12.77
CA LYS A 168 15.58 0.19 12.57
C LYS A 168 17.04 0.07 12.97
N GLU A 169 17.31 -0.52 14.14
CA GLU A 169 18.60 -1.16 14.43
C GLU A 169 18.58 -2.59 13.90
#